data_AF-A0A554LCT7-F1
#
_entry.id   AF-A0A554LCT7-F1
#
_cell.length_a   1.000
_cell.length_b   1.000
_cell.length_c   1.000
_cell.angle_alpha   90.00
_cell.angle_beta   90.00
_cell.angle_gamma   90.00
#
_symmetry.space_group_name_H-M   'P 1'
#
loop_
_entity.id
_entity.type
_entity.pdbx_description
1 polymer ?
#
loop_
_entity_poly.entity_id
_entity_poly.type
_entity_poly.pdbx_seq_one_letter_code
_entity_poly.pdbx_strand_id
1 'polypeptide(L)'
;MMVKDLDIDVDLKRADWKNNFNRQDVENIFRELNFSSLIQRIPGLKPTPTLNLESKPEKTTKPTGKEITKKTRTLNILSARPSTNNISALVQIAAWLLNSEMKEPTLDEVYFAQFGKVVPGQNQSGHISKLYKVLWEKLKDADLIKVFEEIEVPLIPVLAEMEQNGIKIDQKAIKKLDVFAKKEIEKLEDKIYKLAKIKFNINSTQQLSEVLFNRLKLSGKVRKTPKGKLSTRAGELEKLREAHPIIPLTLEYRELQKLKTTYIEPFPKLVGKDGRIHTTFIQTGTVTGRLASQNPNLQNIPIKTELGQEFRKVFIA
;
A
#
# COMPACT_ATOMS: atom_id res chain seq x y z
N MET A 1 -2.00 -18.65 -45.97
CA MET A 1 -3.44 -18.99 -46.00
C MET A 1 -4.02 -18.60 -44.64
N MET A 2 -4.57 -17.38 -44.52
CA MET A 2 -5.20 -16.93 -43.28
C MET A 2 -6.55 -17.66 -43.15
N VAL A 3 -6.70 -18.47 -42.10
CA VAL A 3 -7.99 -19.04 -41.71
C VAL A 3 -8.83 -17.86 -41.22
N LYS A 4 -9.80 -17.44 -42.04
CA LYS A 4 -10.84 -16.51 -41.65
C LYS A 4 -11.96 -17.31 -41.02
N ASP A 5 -12.24 -16.97 -39.77
CA ASP A 5 -13.43 -17.28 -38.99
C ASP A 5 -13.72 -18.77 -38.77
N LEU A 6 -13.52 -19.20 -37.52
CA LEU A 6 -14.00 -20.48 -37.01
C LEU A 6 -15.51 -20.32 -36.77
N ASP A 7 -16.34 -21.11 -37.46
CA ASP A 7 -17.77 -21.22 -37.16
C ASP A 7 -17.93 -21.87 -35.77
N ILE A 8 -17.92 -21.04 -34.73
CA ILE A 8 -18.28 -21.46 -33.38
C ILE A 8 -19.80 -21.40 -33.31
N ASP A 9 -20.44 -22.56 -33.14
CA ASP A 9 -21.86 -22.65 -32.85
C ASP A 9 -22.10 -22.12 -31.42
N VAL A 10 -22.30 -20.80 -31.31
CA VAL A 10 -22.55 -20.13 -30.03
C VAL A 10 -24.02 -20.32 -29.68
N ASP A 11 -24.31 -21.40 -28.95
CA ASP A 11 -25.62 -21.62 -28.35
C ASP A 11 -25.86 -20.60 -27.23
N LEU A 12 -26.52 -19.49 -27.59
CA LEU A 12 -26.89 -18.41 -26.68
C LEU A 12 -27.85 -18.86 -25.56
N LYS A 13 -28.56 -19.99 -25.71
CA LYS A 13 -29.39 -20.56 -24.64
C LYS A 13 -28.55 -21.26 -23.58
N ARG A 14 -27.43 -21.90 -23.97
CA ARG A 14 -26.41 -22.37 -23.01
C ARG A 14 -25.68 -21.22 -22.33
N ALA A 15 -25.50 -20.09 -23.02
CA ALA A 15 -24.86 -18.89 -22.49
C ALA A 15 -25.74 -18.06 -21.53
N ASP A 16 -26.96 -18.51 -21.22
CA ASP A 16 -27.82 -17.89 -20.20
C ASP A 16 -27.26 -18.19 -18.79
N TRP A 17 -26.22 -17.44 -18.44
CA TRP A 17 -25.52 -17.54 -17.17
C TRP A 17 -26.41 -17.24 -15.97
N LYS A 18 -27.59 -16.63 -16.13
CA LYS A 18 -28.49 -16.38 -14.99
C LYS A 18 -29.24 -17.62 -14.56
N ASN A 19 -29.60 -18.48 -15.53
CA ASN A 19 -30.40 -19.67 -15.31
C ASN A 19 -29.55 -20.96 -15.27
N ASN A 20 -28.37 -20.96 -15.91
CA ASN A 20 -27.45 -22.11 -15.98
C ASN A 20 -26.16 -21.92 -15.16
N PHE A 21 -26.17 -21.02 -14.17
CA PHE A 21 -25.03 -20.77 -13.30
C PHE A 21 -24.71 -22.00 -12.42
N ASN A 22 -23.61 -22.71 -12.71
CA ASN A 22 -23.04 -23.68 -11.77
C ASN A 22 -21.88 -23.04 -11.01
N ARG A 23 -22.11 -22.77 -9.72
CA ARG A 23 -21.11 -22.17 -8.83
C ARG A 23 -19.85 -23.02 -8.71
N GLN A 24 -19.99 -24.34 -8.58
CA GLN A 24 -18.86 -25.23 -8.35
C GLN A 24 -17.93 -25.23 -9.55
N ASP A 25 -18.49 -25.22 -10.77
CA ASP A 25 -17.71 -25.18 -12.01
C ASP A 25 -16.92 -23.88 -12.11
N VAL A 26 -17.54 -22.74 -11.77
CA VAL A 26 -16.86 -21.43 -11.78
C VAL A 26 -15.79 -21.35 -10.69
N GLU A 27 -16.06 -21.87 -9.48
CA GLU A 27 -15.06 -21.94 -8.41
C GLU A 27 -13.88 -22.84 -8.81
N ASN A 28 -14.13 -23.97 -9.46
CA ASN A 28 -13.10 -24.88 -9.96
C ASN A 28 -12.25 -24.21 -11.03
N ILE A 29 -12.86 -23.54 -12.01
CA ILE A 29 -12.15 -22.76 -13.03
C ILE A 29 -11.33 -21.64 -12.39
N PHE A 30 -11.88 -20.92 -11.41
CA PHE A 30 -11.15 -19.85 -10.74
C PHE A 30 -9.99 -20.38 -9.90
N ARG A 31 -10.09 -21.58 -9.32
CA ARG A 31 -8.97 -22.25 -8.64
C ARG A 31 -7.91 -22.70 -9.64
N GLU A 32 -8.33 -23.30 -10.75
CA GLU A 32 -7.43 -23.73 -11.82
C GLU A 32 -6.66 -22.55 -12.43
N LEU A 33 -7.33 -21.41 -12.62
CA LEU A 33 -6.76 -20.18 -13.15
C LEU A 33 -6.13 -19.28 -12.09
N ASN A 34 -5.99 -19.73 -10.83
CA ASN A 34 -5.44 -18.97 -9.71
C ASN A 34 -6.11 -17.60 -9.42
N PHE A 35 -7.40 -17.47 -9.72
CA PHE A 35 -8.24 -16.30 -9.42
C PHE A 35 -8.92 -16.37 -8.04
N SER A 36 -8.16 -16.70 -6.99
CA SER A 36 -8.66 -16.88 -5.62
C SER A 36 -9.45 -15.67 -5.08
N SER A 37 -8.97 -14.45 -5.31
CA SER A 37 -9.65 -13.21 -4.88
C SER A 37 -11.02 -12.98 -5.53
N LEU A 38 -11.30 -13.59 -6.69
CA LEU A 38 -12.58 -13.45 -7.39
C LEU A 38 -13.63 -14.44 -6.88
N ILE A 39 -13.22 -15.53 -6.22
CA ILE A 39 -14.13 -16.51 -5.63
C ILE A 39 -15.06 -15.84 -4.61
N GLN A 40 -14.53 -14.91 -3.80
CA GLN A 40 -15.31 -14.15 -2.81
C GLN A 40 -16.37 -13.23 -3.42
N ARG A 41 -16.28 -12.95 -4.72
CA ARG A 41 -17.19 -12.07 -5.46
C ARG A 41 -18.29 -12.85 -6.18
N ILE A 42 -18.26 -14.18 -6.12
CA ILE A 42 -19.30 -15.03 -6.69
C ILE A 42 -20.59 -14.90 -5.86
N PRO A 43 -21.76 -14.63 -6.49
CA PRO A 43 -23.02 -14.49 -5.78
C PRO A 43 -23.37 -15.72 -4.91
N GLY A 44 -23.91 -15.49 -3.70
CA GLY A 44 -24.36 -16.57 -2.81
C GLY A 44 -23.52 -16.82 -1.56
N LEU A 45 -22.49 -16.02 -1.29
CA LEU A 45 -21.92 -15.92 0.06
C LEU A 45 -22.77 -14.96 0.90
N LYS A 46 -23.32 -15.44 2.03
CA LYS A 46 -23.61 -14.53 3.15
C LYS A 46 -22.25 -13.97 3.58
N PRO A 47 -22.13 -12.65 3.81
CA PRO A 47 -20.88 -12.09 4.32
C PRO A 47 -20.55 -12.84 5.62
N THR A 48 -19.44 -13.58 5.61
CA THR A 48 -18.83 -14.07 6.84
C THR A 48 -18.58 -12.83 7.71
N PRO A 49 -18.99 -12.82 8.99
CA PRO A 49 -18.68 -11.69 9.84
C PRO A 49 -17.16 -11.55 9.87
N THR A 50 -16.64 -10.45 9.33
CA THR A 50 -15.29 -10.02 9.65
C THR A 50 -15.27 -9.87 11.16
N LEU A 51 -14.43 -10.66 11.85
CA LEU A 51 -14.11 -10.43 13.25
C LEU A 51 -13.50 -9.04 13.36
N ASN A 52 -14.37 -8.04 13.59
CA ASN A 52 -14.00 -6.70 13.97
C ASN A 52 -13.43 -6.77 15.38
N LEU A 53 -12.12 -6.95 15.48
CA LEU A 53 -11.37 -6.51 16.66
C LEU A 53 -11.17 -4.99 16.53
N GLU A 54 -12.28 -4.24 16.57
CA GLU A 54 -12.26 -2.82 16.93
C GLU A 54 -12.36 -2.75 18.46
N SER A 55 -11.23 -2.59 19.13
CA SER A 55 -11.19 -2.20 20.53
C SER A 55 -11.79 -0.79 20.71
N LYS A 56 -12.94 -0.70 21.39
CA LYS A 56 -13.47 0.57 21.91
C LYS A 56 -12.51 1.14 22.98
N PRO A 57 -12.44 2.47 23.14
CA PRO A 57 -11.58 3.10 24.13
C PRO A 57 -12.24 3.04 25.51
N GLU A 58 -11.67 2.28 26.44
CA GLU A 58 -12.01 2.37 27.85
C GLU A 58 -11.09 3.38 28.55
N LYS A 59 -11.73 4.30 29.30
CA LYS A 59 -11.09 5.22 30.23
C LYS A 59 -10.41 4.42 31.33
N THR A 60 -9.21 4.82 31.78
CA THR A 60 -8.96 5.27 33.18
C THR A 60 -7.46 5.48 33.49
N THR A 61 -7.22 6.55 34.26
CA THR A 61 -6.19 6.72 35.32
C THR A 61 -4.69 6.62 35.01
N LYS A 62 -3.97 7.69 35.40
CA LYS A 62 -2.51 7.71 35.61
C LYS A 62 -2.10 6.62 36.62
N PRO A 63 -0.93 5.98 36.41
CA PRO A 63 0.06 6.01 37.48
C PRO A 63 1.49 6.29 37.04
N THR A 64 2.18 6.85 38.03
CA THR A 64 3.56 7.25 38.27
C THR A 64 4.64 6.21 37.91
N GLY A 65 5.70 6.71 37.26
CA GLY A 65 7.12 6.39 37.47
C GLY A 65 7.60 4.93 37.63
N LYS A 66 8.28 4.41 36.60
CA LYS A 66 9.64 3.84 36.67
C LYS A 66 10.18 3.52 35.27
N GLU A 67 11.41 3.93 35.00
CA GLU A 67 12.17 3.75 33.76
C GLU A 67 12.42 2.28 33.42
N ILE A 68 12.15 1.88 32.17
CA ILE A 68 12.84 0.77 31.51
C ILE A 68 13.12 1.19 30.07
N THR A 69 14.41 1.24 29.74
CA THR A 69 15.02 1.75 28.51
C THR A 69 14.70 0.84 27.29
N LYS A 70 13.95 1.35 26.31
CA LYS A 70 13.83 0.74 24.97
C LYS A 70 15.09 1.04 24.16
N LYS A 71 16.09 0.17 24.28
CA LYS A 71 17.29 0.15 23.44
C LYS A 71 16.95 -0.39 22.05
N THR A 72 17.14 0.45 21.05
CA THR A 72 17.64 0.19 19.68
C THR A 72 17.60 -1.27 19.22
N ARG A 73 16.68 -1.61 18.31
CA ARG A 73 16.66 -2.89 17.58
C ARG A 73 16.39 -2.66 16.10
N THR A 74 17.29 -1.92 15.47
CA THR A 74 17.40 -1.77 14.02
C THR A 74 18.86 -1.48 13.73
N LEU A 75 19.57 -2.50 13.23
CA LEU A 75 20.84 -2.48 12.50
C LEU A 75 21.54 -3.82 12.73
N ASN A 76 21.40 -4.71 11.76
CA ASN A 76 22.46 -5.64 11.32
C ASN A 76 21.91 -6.46 10.15
N ILE A 77 21.88 -5.81 8.99
CA ILE A 77 21.83 -6.51 7.70
C ILE A 77 22.99 -5.92 6.93
N LEU A 78 24.19 -6.47 7.15
CA LEU A 78 25.17 -6.71 6.10
C LEU A 78 26.40 -7.47 6.59
N SER A 79 26.66 -8.64 6.01
CA SER A 79 28.00 -9.10 5.61
C SER A 79 27.89 -10.49 4.95
N ALA A 80 28.85 -10.75 4.06
CA ALA A 80 28.90 -11.81 3.07
C ALA A 80 28.73 -13.27 3.56
N ARG A 81 28.39 -14.15 2.59
CA ARG A 81 28.17 -15.62 2.67
C ARG A 81 26.90 -16.07 3.42
N PRO A 82 26.29 -17.20 3.02
CA PRO A 82 24.97 -17.62 3.51
C PRO A 82 25.08 -18.07 4.98
N SER A 83 24.99 -17.09 5.87
CA SER A 83 24.65 -17.31 7.26
C SER A 83 23.15 -17.21 7.41
N THR A 84 22.63 -17.87 8.44
CA THR A 84 21.23 -18.20 8.74
C THR A 84 20.18 -17.06 8.61
N ASN A 85 20.60 -15.80 8.49
CA ASN A 85 19.72 -14.66 8.21
C ASN A 85 19.12 -14.69 6.78
N ASN A 86 19.72 -15.39 5.82
CA ASN A 86 19.20 -15.40 4.45
C ASN A 86 18.03 -16.38 4.25
N ILE A 87 17.99 -17.47 5.02
CA ILE A 87 16.96 -18.52 4.86
C ILE A 87 15.56 -18.00 5.24
N SER A 88 15.47 -17.05 6.18
CA SER A 88 14.20 -16.42 6.52
C SER A 88 13.62 -15.66 5.33
N ALA A 89 14.43 -14.87 4.61
CA ALA A 89 13.98 -14.15 3.42
C ALA A 89 13.53 -15.13 2.32
N LEU A 90 14.31 -16.20 2.11
CA LEU A 90 13.95 -17.27 1.16
C LEU A 90 12.60 -17.92 1.50
N VAL A 91 12.35 -18.20 2.78
CA VAL A 91 11.06 -18.76 3.25
C VAL A 91 9.92 -17.80 3.00
N GLN A 92 10.10 -16.51 3.29
CA GLN A 92 9.06 -15.49 3.08
C GLN A 92 8.73 -15.34 1.59
N ILE A 93 9.74 -15.30 0.73
CA ILE A 93 9.58 -15.22 -0.73
C ILE A 93 8.89 -16.50 -1.25
N ALA A 94 9.33 -17.67 -0.82
CA ALA A 94 8.72 -18.95 -1.24
C ALA A 94 7.24 -19.03 -0.83
N ALA A 95 6.92 -18.61 0.40
CA ALA A 95 5.55 -18.58 0.89
C ALA A 95 4.68 -17.58 0.11
N TRP A 96 5.21 -16.39 -0.18
CA TRP A 96 4.53 -15.38 -0.96
C TRP A 96 4.34 -15.78 -2.43
N LEU A 97 5.30 -16.46 -3.06
CA LEU A 97 5.14 -17.01 -4.41
C LEU A 97 4.01 -18.05 -4.48
N LEU A 98 3.90 -18.90 -3.46
CA LEU A 98 2.82 -19.90 -3.35
C LEU A 98 1.46 -19.28 -3.03
N ASN A 99 1.42 -18.13 -2.35
CA ASN A 99 0.20 -17.40 -2.04
C ASN A 99 0.47 -15.89 -1.94
N SER A 100 0.33 -15.18 -3.05
CA SER A 100 0.66 -13.76 -3.13
C SER A 100 -0.36 -12.84 -2.45
N GLU A 101 -1.51 -13.38 -1.99
CA GLU A 101 -2.45 -12.64 -1.14
C GLU A 101 -1.89 -12.40 0.27
N MET A 102 -0.98 -13.27 0.73
CA MET A 102 -0.26 -13.11 1.99
C MET A 102 0.92 -12.16 1.80
N LYS A 103 0.65 -10.85 1.92
CA LYS A 103 1.67 -9.79 1.79
C LYS A 103 2.56 -9.75 3.02
N GLU A 104 3.86 -9.58 2.79
CA GLU A 104 4.89 -9.49 3.84
C GLU A 104 4.75 -10.60 4.90
N PRO A 105 4.73 -11.88 4.46
CA PRO A 105 4.39 -12.98 5.36
C PRO A 105 5.45 -13.11 6.46
N THR A 106 5.04 -13.08 7.72
CA THR A 106 5.97 -13.32 8.83
C THR A 106 6.27 -14.81 8.96
N LEU A 107 7.43 -15.17 9.51
CA LEU A 107 7.79 -16.58 9.71
C LEU A 107 6.74 -17.35 10.53
N ASP A 108 6.12 -16.69 11.50
CA ASP A 108 5.09 -17.30 12.35
C ASP A 108 3.80 -17.58 11.56
N GLU A 109 3.39 -16.65 10.69
CA GLU A 109 2.25 -16.85 9.80
C GLU A 109 2.50 -17.96 8.80
N VAL A 110 3.68 -18.01 8.19
CA VAL A 110 4.07 -19.07 7.24
C VAL A 110 4.12 -20.43 7.94
N TYR A 111 4.70 -20.49 9.15
CA TYR A 111 4.76 -21.72 9.93
C TYR A 111 3.37 -22.20 10.35
N PHE A 112 2.51 -21.28 10.79
CA PHE A 112 1.13 -21.59 11.14
C PHE A 112 0.33 -22.07 9.93
N ALA A 113 0.45 -21.39 8.79
CA ALA A 113 -0.20 -21.79 7.54
C ALA A 113 0.22 -23.19 7.08
N GLN A 114 1.47 -23.58 7.34
CA GLN A 114 1.98 -24.88 6.91
C GLN A 114 1.73 -26.03 7.89
N PHE A 115 1.72 -25.77 9.19
CA PHE A 115 1.69 -26.81 10.21
C PHE A 115 0.49 -26.73 11.17
N GLY A 116 -0.33 -25.68 11.11
CA GLY A 116 -1.48 -25.46 12.00
C GLY A 116 -1.09 -25.25 13.46
N LYS A 117 0.17 -24.90 13.75
CA LYS A 117 0.71 -24.77 15.11
C LYS A 117 1.51 -23.47 15.22
N VAL A 118 1.53 -22.89 16.41
CA VAL A 118 2.42 -21.78 16.75
C VAL A 118 3.86 -22.28 16.82
N VAL A 119 4.83 -21.46 16.42
CA VAL A 119 6.26 -21.82 16.45
C VAL A 119 6.67 -22.18 17.88
N PRO A 120 7.18 -23.40 18.13
CA PRO A 120 7.68 -23.79 19.45
C PRO A 120 8.91 -22.97 19.83
N GLY A 121 8.88 -22.35 21.01
CA GLY A 121 10.01 -21.58 21.52
C GLY A 121 11.28 -22.42 21.71
N GLN A 122 12.41 -21.82 21.36
CA GLN A 122 13.83 -22.23 21.54
C GLN A 122 14.58 -22.79 20.32
N ASN A 123 13.94 -23.29 19.25
CA ASN A 123 14.65 -23.85 18.08
C ASN A 123 14.26 -23.23 16.72
N GLN A 124 14.27 -21.89 16.62
CA GLN A 124 13.86 -21.15 15.41
C GLN A 124 14.58 -21.63 14.13
N SER A 125 15.88 -21.90 14.18
CA SER A 125 16.66 -22.33 13.01
C SER A 125 16.23 -23.69 12.44
N GLY A 126 15.87 -24.64 13.30
CA GLY A 126 15.38 -25.96 12.87
C GLY A 126 13.99 -25.88 12.22
N HIS A 127 13.13 -25.00 12.76
CA HIS A 127 11.79 -24.74 12.21
C HIS A 127 11.87 -24.05 10.85
N ILE A 128 12.77 -23.08 10.67
CA ILE A 128 12.99 -22.39 9.39
C ILE A 128 13.48 -23.36 8.31
N SER A 129 14.47 -24.20 8.61
CA SER A 129 14.98 -25.20 7.65
C SER A 129 13.92 -26.23 7.27
N LYS A 130 13.11 -26.68 8.24
CA LYS A 130 11.97 -27.57 7.97
C LYS A 130 10.93 -26.89 7.07
N LEU A 131 10.63 -25.62 7.36
CA LEU A 131 9.68 -24.83 6.58
C LEU A 131 10.16 -24.64 5.14
N TYR A 132 11.43 -24.29 4.96
CA TYR A 132 12.04 -24.15 3.63
C TYR A 132 11.91 -25.44 2.80
N LYS A 133 12.23 -26.61 3.36
CA LYS A 133 12.09 -27.90 2.66
C LYS A 133 10.64 -28.16 2.21
N VAL A 134 9.69 -27.86 3.07
CA VAL A 134 8.27 -28.08 2.75
C VAL A 134 7.77 -27.11 1.69
N LEU A 135 8.17 -25.84 1.76
CA LEU A 135 7.84 -24.85 0.73
C LEU A 135 8.53 -25.16 -0.60
N TRP A 136 9.74 -25.72 -0.56
CA TRP A 136 10.48 -26.13 -1.76
C TRP A 136 9.74 -27.19 -2.58
N GLU A 137 9.26 -28.26 -1.93
CA GLU A 137 8.46 -29.29 -2.63
C GLU A 137 7.18 -28.67 -3.21
N LYS A 138 6.53 -27.76 -2.47
CA LYS A 138 5.34 -27.04 -2.98
C LYS A 138 5.66 -26.14 -4.17
N LEU A 139 6.80 -25.45 -4.17
CA LEU A 139 7.24 -24.63 -5.30
C LEU A 139 7.49 -25.50 -6.53
N LYS A 140 8.03 -26.71 -6.35
CA LYS A 140 8.25 -27.68 -7.41
C LYS A 140 6.92 -28.19 -7.97
N ASP A 141 5.97 -28.57 -7.11
CA ASP A 141 4.64 -29.02 -7.51
C ASP A 141 3.85 -27.92 -8.26
N ALA A 142 4.14 -26.65 -7.96
CA ALA A 142 3.53 -25.48 -8.60
C ALA A 142 4.30 -24.92 -9.82
N ASP A 143 5.40 -25.56 -10.25
CA ASP A 143 6.30 -25.10 -11.33
C ASP A 143 6.86 -23.67 -11.13
N LEU A 144 7.11 -23.29 -9.87
CA LEU A 144 7.59 -21.94 -9.49
C LEU A 144 9.10 -21.88 -9.20
N ILE A 145 9.82 -23.01 -9.31
CA ILE A 145 11.24 -23.09 -8.96
C ILE A 145 12.09 -22.11 -9.79
N LYS A 146 11.83 -22.00 -11.09
CA LYS A 146 12.58 -21.05 -11.95
C LYS A 146 12.37 -19.60 -11.53
N VAL A 147 11.13 -19.21 -11.23
CA VAL A 147 10.83 -17.84 -10.75
C VAL A 147 11.54 -17.58 -9.43
N PHE A 148 11.52 -18.55 -8.52
CA PHE A 148 12.21 -18.43 -7.24
C PHE A 148 13.73 -18.29 -7.43
N GLU A 149 14.39 -19.22 -8.12
CA GLU A 149 15.86 -19.28 -8.21
C GLU A 149 16.49 -18.29 -9.20
N GLU A 150 15.81 -17.98 -10.30
CA GLU A 150 16.38 -17.17 -11.38
C GLU A 150 15.93 -15.69 -11.31
N ILE A 151 14.86 -15.38 -10.58
CA ILE A 151 14.32 -14.00 -10.47
C ILE A 151 14.36 -13.51 -9.03
N GLU A 152 13.63 -14.16 -8.12
CA GLU A 152 13.42 -13.60 -6.78
C GLU A 152 14.68 -13.69 -5.91
N VAL A 153 15.40 -14.81 -5.93
CA VAL A 153 16.63 -14.99 -5.14
C VAL A 153 17.78 -14.07 -5.61
N PRO A 154 18.08 -13.95 -6.92
CA PRO A 154 19.12 -13.05 -7.40
C PRO A 154 18.80 -11.56 -7.18
N LEU A 155 17.52 -11.21 -7.01
CA LEU A 155 17.10 -9.83 -6.74
C LEU A 155 17.45 -9.38 -5.31
N ILE A 156 17.52 -10.29 -4.34
CA ILE A 156 17.83 -9.98 -2.93
C ILE A 156 19.12 -9.15 -2.79
N PRO A 157 20.30 -9.58 -3.29
CA PRO A 157 21.53 -8.81 -3.15
C PRO A 157 21.48 -7.47 -3.88
N VAL A 158 20.78 -7.39 -5.03
CA VAL A 158 20.62 -6.13 -5.78
C VAL A 158 19.83 -5.12 -4.96
N LEU A 159 18.70 -5.53 -4.37
CA LEU A 159 17.91 -4.65 -3.50
C LEU A 159 18.71 -4.23 -2.27
N ALA A 160 19.40 -5.17 -1.62
CA ALA A 160 20.24 -4.85 -0.47
C ALA A 160 21.32 -3.80 -0.80
N GLU A 161 21.96 -3.89 -1.97
CA GLU A 161 22.91 -2.89 -2.45
C GLU A 161 22.24 -1.53 -2.71
N MET A 162 21.07 -1.52 -3.36
CA MET A 162 20.30 -0.29 -3.60
C MET A 162 19.89 0.41 -2.29
N GLU A 163 19.46 -0.36 -1.28
CA GLU A 163 19.07 0.18 0.04
C GLU A 163 20.27 0.81 0.76
N GLN A 164 21.42 0.14 0.76
CA GLN A 164 22.64 0.66 1.37
C GLN A 164 23.16 1.91 0.66
N ASN A 165 23.13 1.91 -0.67
CA ASN A 165 23.59 3.05 -1.45
C ASN A 165 22.72 4.28 -1.20
N GLY A 166 21.40 4.11 -1.08
CA GLY A 166 20.47 5.21 -0.84
C GLY A 166 20.48 6.30 -1.93
N ILE A 167 19.75 7.39 -1.71
CA ILE A 167 19.64 8.52 -2.63
C ILE A 167 19.95 9.85 -1.95
N LYS A 168 20.76 10.71 -2.57
CA LYS A 168 21.11 12.01 -2.02
C LYS A 168 20.00 13.03 -2.31
N ILE A 169 19.79 13.92 -1.34
CA ILE A 169 18.82 15.02 -1.47
C ILE A 169 19.46 16.39 -1.20
N ASP A 170 19.03 17.40 -1.95
CA ASP A 170 19.36 18.80 -1.69
C ASP A 170 18.48 19.35 -0.55
N GLN A 171 19.02 19.31 0.66
CA GLN A 171 18.35 19.84 1.85
C GLN A 171 18.06 21.34 1.76
N LYS A 172 18.88 22.13 1.04
CA LYS A 172 18.64 23.56 0.86
C LYS A 172 17.45 23.79 -0.07
N ALA A 173 17.35 23.01 -1.16
CA ALA A 173 16.21 23.05 -2.06
C ALA A 173 14.91 22.67 -1.34
N ILE A 174 14.92 21.61 -0.51
CA ILE A 174 13.75 21.24 0.30
C ILE A 174 13.33 22.39 1.22
N LYS A 175 14.28 23.02 1.92
CA LYS A 175 13.97 24.12 2.84
C LYS A 175 13.33 25.31 2.10
N LYS A 176 13.77 25.62 0.87
CA LYS A 176 13.13 26.64 0.03
C LYS A 176 11.71 26.24 -0.35
N LEU A 177 11.51 24.99 -0.77
CA LEU A 177 10.18 24.45 -1.09
C LEU A 177 9.25 24.46 0.12
N ASP A 178 9.76 24.21 1.33
CA ASP A 178 8.97 24.25 2.56
C ASP A 178 8.42 25.64 2.86
N VAL A 179 9.27 26.66 2.75
CA VAL A 179 8.88 28.07 2.94
C VAL A 179 7.87 28.49 1.87
N PHE A 180 8.11 28.12 0.62
CA PHE A 180 7.18 28.40 -0.48
C PHE A 180 5.82 27.72 -0.24
N ALA A 181 5.81 26.42 0.02
CA ALA A 181 4.59 25.64 0.23
C ALA A 181 3.79 26.19 1.40
N LYS A 182 4.43 26.54 2.52
CA LYS A 182 3.76 27.14 3.68
C LYS A 182 3.03 28.43 3.31
N LYS A 183 3.69 29.33 2.57
CA LYS A 183 3.10 30.61 2.14
C LYS A 183 1.91 30.41 1.20
N GLU A 184 2.02 29.50 0.24
CA GLU A 184 0.92 29.22 -0.70
C GLU A 184 -0.26 28.50 -0.01
N ILE A 185 0.00 27.60 0.94
CA ILE A 185 -1.03 26.96 1.76
C ILE A 185 -1.82 28.02 2.55
N GLU A 186 -1.13 28.94 3.23
CA GLU A 186 -1.78 30.02 4.00
C GLU A 186 -2.67 30.90 3.09
N LYS A 187 -2.18 31.26 1.90
CA LYS A 187 -2.98 32.00 0.91
C LYS A 187 -4.22 31.26 0.45
N LEU A 188 -4.09 29.97 0.14
CA LEU A 188 -5.22 29.13 -0.30
C LEU A 188 -6.24 28.96 0.82
N GLU A 189 -5.77 28.73 2.03
CA GLU A 189 -6.59 28.62 3.24
C GLU A 189 -7.43 29.88 3.47
N ASP A 190 -6.82 31.06 3.39
CA ASP A 190 -7.53 32.34 3.50
C ASP A 190 -8.60 32.53 2.42
N LYS A 191 -8.30 32.17 1.17
CA LYS A 191 -9.28 32.23 0.07
C LYS A 191 -10.44 31.26 0.32
N ILE A 192 -10.16 30.04 0.76
CA ILE A 192 -11.17 29.03 1.07
C ILE A 192 -12.07 29.51 2.22
N TYR A 193 -11.50 30.08 3.29
CA TYR A 193 -12.28 30.61 4.41
C TYR A 193 -13.14 31.80 4.03
N LYS A 194 -12.66 32.70 3.17
CA LYS A 194 -13.45 33.81 2.65
C LYS A 194 -14.67 33.31 1.85
N LEU A 195 -14.47 32.31 0.99
CA LEU A 195 -15.56 31.70 0.23
C LEU A 195 -16.54 30.91 1.11
N ALA A 196 -16.02 30.20 2.11
CA ALA A 196 -16.84 29.41 3.04
C ALA A 196 -17.56 30.27 4.10
N LYS A 197 -17.11 31.51 4.32
CA LYS A 197 -17.55 32.42 5.40
C LYS A 197 -17.38 31.84 6.81
N ILE A 198 -16.53 30.83 6.97
CA ILE A 198 -16.22 30.18 8.24
C ILE A 198 -14.82 29.56 8.18
N LYS A 199 -14.13 29.53 9.33
CA LYS A 199 -12.90 28.75 9.50
C LYS A 199 -13.24 27.32 9.90
N PHE A 200 -12.57 26.36 9.27
CA PHE A 200 -12.76 24.94 9.52
C PHE A 200 -11.51 24.17 9.09
N ASN A 201 -11.35 22.93 9.54
CA ASN A 201 -10.24 22.11 9.10
C ASN A 201 -10.49 21.59 7.66
N ILE A 202 -9.80 22.18 6.67
CA ILE A 202 -9.90 21.82 5.24
C ILE A 202 -9.44 20.36 4.98
N ASN A 203 -8.54 19.84 5.81
CA ASN A 203 -8.07 18.46 5.76
C ASN A 203 -9.10 17.47 6.31
N SER A 204 -10.05 17.93 7.13
CA SER A 204 -11.14 17.09 7.61
C SER A 204 -12.18 16.90 6.51
N THR A 205 -12.23 15.68 5.95
CA THR A 205 -13.23 15.30 4.94
C THR A 205 -14.66 15.52 5.42
N GLN A 206 -14.92 15.34 6.72
CA GLN A 206 -16.21 15.59 7.36
C GLN A 206 -16.55 17.08 7.40
N GLN A 207 -15.65 17.93 7.89
CA GLN A 207 -15.92 19.37 7.97
C GLN A 207 -16.02 19.98 6.57
N LEU A 208 -15.17 19.56 5.64
CA LEU A 208 -15.28 19.99 4.25
C LEU A 208 -16.61 19.56 3.63
N SER A 209 -17.04 18.31 3.83
CA SER A 209 -18.35 17.84 3.34
C SER A 209 -19.50 18.68 3.89
N GLU A 210 -19.45 19.04 5.18
CA GLU A 210 -20.46 19.90 5.82
C GLU A 210 -20.50 21.29 5.17
N VAL A 211 -19.34 21.90 4.97
CA VAL A 211 -19.22 23.23 4.37
C VAL A 211 -19.71 23.22 2.92
N LEU A 212 -19.25 22.27 2.10
CA LEU A 212 -19.59 22.22 0.68
C LEU A 212 -21.06 21.90 0.45
N PHE A 213 -21.61 20.89 1.13
CA PHE A 213 -22.92 20.34 0.78
C PHE A 213 -24.06 20.85 1.65
N ASN A 214 -23.82 21.18 2.92
CA ASN A 214 -24.88 21.67 3.80
C ASN A 214 -24.93 23.20 3.85
N ARG A 215 -23.77 23.86 3.95
CA ARG A 215 -23.71 25.34 4.05
C ARG A 215 -23.77 26.02 2.69
N LEU A 216 -22.85 25.65 1.79
CA LEU A 216 -22.81 26.20 0.43
C LEU A 216 -23.85 25.56 -0.50
N LYS A 217 -24.52 24.49 -0.04
CA LYS A 217 -25.59 23.80 -0.76
C LYS A 217 -25.19 23.39 -2.18
N LEU A 218 -23.92 23.04 -2.40
CA LEU A 218 -23.45 22.58 -3.70
C LEU A 218 -24.17 21.28 -4.06
N SER A 219 -24.77 21.24 -5.24
CA SER A 219 -25.49 20.08 -5.74
C SER A 219 -24.73 19.44 -6.89
N GLY A 220 -24.82 18.10 -6.99
CA GLY A 220 -24.26 17.36 -8.12
C GLY A 220 -24.16 15.86 -7.84
N LYS A 221 -23.83 15.09 -8.90
CA LYS A 221 -23.74 13.62 -8.86
C LYS A 221 -22.46 13.16 -8.16
N VAL A 222 -22.42 13.33 -6.84
CA VAL A 222 -21.32 12.89 -5.98
C VAL A 222 -21.69 11.60 -5.25
N ARG A 223 -20.77 10.63 -5.27
CA ARG A 223 -20.95 9.36 -4.54
C ARG A 223 -20.95 9.59 -3.03
N LYS A 224 -21.70 8.76 -2.30
CA LYS A 224 -21.62 8.69 -0.84
C LYS A 224 -20.48 7.77 -0.40
N THR A 225 -19.86 8.12 0.72
CA THR A 225 -18.93 7.26 1.45
C THR A 225 -19.68 6.09 2.11
N PRO A 226 -18.99 5.01 2.54
CA PRO A 226 -19.63 3.92 3.28
C PRO A 226 -20.38 4.39 4.53
N LYS A 227 -19.97 5.52 5.12
CA LYS A 227 -20.61 6.18 6.27
C LYS A 227 -21.78 7.09 5.87
N GLY A 228 -22.28 7.02 4.63
CA GLY A 228 -23.45 7.74 4.14
C GLY A 228 -23.25 9.22 3.78
N LYS A 229 -22.12 9.85 4.16
CA LYS A 229 -21.82 11.26 3.81
C LYS A 229 -21.36 11.40 2.37
N LEU A 230 -21.63 12.54 1.73
CA LEU A 230 -21.14 12.85 0.39
C LEU A 230 -19.60 12.87 0.36
N SER A 231 -19.02 12.26 -0.66
CA SER A 231 -17.58 12.11 -0.79
C SER A 231 -16.92 13.42 -1.19
N THR A 232 -15.85 13.77 -0.48
CA THR A 232 -14.96 14.88 -0.86
C THR A 232 -13.66 14.37 -1.50
N ARG A 233 -13.63 13.16 -2.07
CA ARG A 233 -12.44 12.67 -2.79
C ARG A 233 -12.15 13.53 -4.02
N ALA A 234 -10.89 13.64 -4.42
CA ALA A 234 -10.47 14.48 -5.55
C ALA A 234 -11.31 14.22 -6.82
N GLY A 235 -11.45 12.96 -7.24
CA GLY A 235 -12.26 12.61 -8.42
C GLY A 235 -13.77 12.86 -8.27
N GLU A 236 -14.29 13.01 -7.06
CA GLU A 236 -15.68 13.42 -6.84
C GLU A 236 -15.84 14.95 -6.82
N LEU A 237 -14.87 15.66 -6.22
CA LEU A 237 -14.82 17.11 -6.25
C LEU A 237 -14.59 17.65 -7.67
N GLU A 238 -13.82 16.94 -8.50
CA GLU A 238 -13.57 17.31 -9.89
C GLU A 238 -14.87 17.46 -10.70
N LYS A 239 -15.88 16.63 -10.42
CA LYS A 239 -17.21 16.71 -11.06
C LYS A 239 -17.96 17.99 -10.71
N LEU A 240 -17.55 18.68 -9.65
CA LEU A 240 -18.12 19.92 -9.16
C LEU A 240 -17.21 21.12 -9.40
N ARG A 241 -16.16 20.96 -10.22
CA ARG A 241 -15.14 22.00 -10.42
C ARG A 241 -15.74 23.33 -10.87
N GLU A 242 -16.75 23.30 -11.73
CA GLU A 242 -17.46 24.48 -12.23
C GLU A 242 -18.59 24.97 -11.30
N ALA A 243 -19.01 24.15 -10.33
CA ALA A 243 -20.14 24.48 -9.46
C ALA A 243 -19.82 25.62 -8.48
N HIS A 244 -18.56 25.74 -8.05
CA HIS A 244 -18.15 26.80 -7.14
C HIS A 244 -16.61 27.01 -7.13
N PRO A 245 -16.11 28.27 -7.06
CA PRO A 245 -14.67 28.57 -7.02
C PRO A 245 -13.90 27.93 -5.85
N ILE A 246 -14.60 27.54 -4.79
CA ILE A 246 -14.00 26.88 -3.61
C ILE A 246 -13.43 25.50 -3.97
N ILE A 247 -14.00 24.83 -4.98
CA ILE A 247 -13.64 23.48 -5.37
C ILE A 247 -12.21 23.39 -5.93
N PRO A 248 -11.83 24.15 -6.99
CA PRO A 248 -10.47 24.13 -7.50
C PRO A 248 -9.45 24.55 -6.43
N LEU A 249 -9.76 25.56 -5.61
CA LEU A 249 -8.87 25.98 -4.51
C LEU A 249 -8.67 24.88 -3.47
N THR A 250 -9.72 24.12 -3.16
CA THR A 250 -9.64 23.00 -2.20
C THR A 250 -8.80 21.85 -2.75
N LEU A 251 -8.91 21.57 -4.05
CA LEU A 251 -8.10 20.56 -4.72
C LEU A 251 -6.62 20.94 -4.70
N GLU A 252 -6.31 22.20 -5.06
CA GLU A 252 -4.95 22.74 -5.02
C GLU A 252 -4.37 22.74 -3.59
N TYR A 253 -5.15 23.20 -2.61
CA TYR A 253 -4.77 23.17 -1.20
C TYR A 253 -4.41 21.75 -0.75
N ARG A 254 -5.23 20.76 -1.07
CA ARG A 254 -5.00 19.37 -0.63
C ARG A 254 -3.81 18.73 -1.31
N GLU A 255 -3.58 19.05 -2.57
CA GLU A 255 -2.40 18.60 -3.28
C GLU A 255 -1.13 19.16 -2.63
N LEU A 256 -1.09 20.47 -2.41
CA LEU A 256 0.06 21.13 -1.80
C LEU A 256 0.28 20.69 -0.34
N GLN A 257 -0.81 20.57 0.43
CA GLN A 257 -0.76 20.08 1.81
C GLN A 257 -0.24 18.64 1.87
N LYS A 258 -0.65 17.77 0.93
CA LYS A 258 -0.14 16.41 0.84
C LYS A 258 1.33 16.42 0.48
N LEU A 259 1.74 17.22 -0.52
CA LEU A 259 3.14 17.36 -0.90
C LEU A 259 4.00 17.77 0.30
N LYS A 260 3.54 18.78 1.05
CA LYS A 260 4.22 19.30 2.24
C LYS A 260 4.35 18.26 3.35
N THR A 261 3.23 17.71 3.80
CA THR A 261 3.18 16.84 4.99
C THR A 261 3.70 15.43 4.73
N THR A 262 3.58 14.92 3.49
CA THR A 262 4.03 13.57 3.13
C THR A 262 5.50 13.55 2.72
N TYR A 263 5.99 14.62 2.09
CA TYR A 263 7.33 14.63 1.49
C TYR A 263 8.24 15.76 1.98
N ILE A 264 7.84 17.02 1.84
CA ILE A 264 8.75 18.16 2.12
C ILE A 264 9.18 18.22 3.59
N GLU A 265 8.25 18.07 4.54
CA GLU A 265 8.57 18.16 5.98
C GLU A 265 9.30 16.91 6.53
N PRO A 266 8.94 15.67 6.15
CA PRO A 266 9.59 14.50 6.71
C PRO A 266 10.98 14.23 6.13
N PHE A 267 11.20 14.47 4.83
CA PHE A 267 12.40 14.00 4.12
C PHE A 267 13.73 14.49 4.72
N PRO A 268 13.89 15.75 5.15
CA PRO A 268 15.10 16.20 5.82
C PRO A 268 15.43 15.41 7.10
N LYS A 269 14.41 14.87 7.78
CA LYS A 269 14.57 14.10 9.02
C LYS A 269 14.91 12.63 8.75
N LEU A 270 14.74 12.17 7.52
CA LEU A 270 15.00 10.80 7.08
C LEU A 270 16.40 10.63 6.48
N VAL A 271 17.18 11.71 6.41
CA VAL A 271 18.56 11.68 5.93
C VAL A 271 19.44 10.95 6.94
N GLY A 272 20.12 9.91 6.46
CA GLY A 272 21.10 9.15 7.19
C GLY A 272 22.38 9.95 7.48
N LYS A 273 23.29 9.35 8.25
CA LYS A 273 24.57 9.99 8.62
C LYS A 273 25.47 10.25 7.40
N ASP A 274 25.28 9.49 6.34
CA ASP A 274 25.97 9.61 5.05
C ASP A 274 25.38 10.71 4.14
N GLY A 275 24.34 11.42 4.60
CA GLY A 275 23.69 12.47 3.84
C GLY A 275 22.71 11.96 2.77
N ARG A 276 22.30 10.68 2.84
CA ARG A 276 21.39 10.06 1.87
C ARG A 276 20.13 9.53 2.54
N ILE A 277 19.07 9.35 1.77
CA ILE A 277 17.83 8.70 2.21
C ILE A 277 17.90 7.24 1.78
N HIS A 278 17.60 6.34 2.71
CA HIS A 278 17.53 4.91 2.47
C HIS A 278 16.08 4.47 2.57
N THR A 279 15.54 3.90 1.49
CA THR A 279 14.26 3.20 1.51
C THR A 279 14.49 1.73 1.80
N THR A 280 13.47 1.03 2.26
CA THR A 280 13.41 -0.44 2.23
C THR A 280 12.53 -0.87 1.06
N PHE A 281 13.03 -1.78 0.23
CA PHE A 281 12.28 -2.44 -0.84
C PHE A 281 11.63 -3.71 -0.32
N ILE A 282 10.34 -3.87 -0.61
CA ILE A 282 9.54 -4.99 -0.16
C ILE A 282 9.22 -5.85 -1.39
N GLN A 283 9.84 -7.02 -1.44
CA GLN A 283 9.68 -7.97 -2.54
C GLN A 283 8.32 -8.68 -2.47
N THR A 284 7.91 -9.09 -1.27
CA THR A 284 6.66 -9.83 -1.00
C THR A 284 5.47 -8.91 -0.69
N GLY A 285 5.50 -7.65 -1.13
CA GLY A 285 4.55 -6.62 -0.69
C GLY A 285 3.27 -6.52 -1.52
N THR A 286 3.28 -7.02 -2.76
CA THR A 286 2.14 -6.88 -3.68
C THR A 286 1.68 -8.22 -4.23
N VAL A 287 0.40 -8.36 -4.53
CA VAL A 287 -0.17 -9.60 -5.09
C VAL A 287 0.34 -9.87 -6.51
N THR A 288 0.70 -8.80 -7.23
CA THR A 288 1.06 -8.82 -8.66
C THR A 288 2.55 -9.01 -8.93
N GLY A 289 3.37 -9.22 -7.90
CA GLY A 289 4.84 -9.30 -8.03
C GLY A 289 5.58 -7.97 -8.26
N ARG A 290 4.93 -6.83 -8.04
CA ARG A 290 5.63 -5.53 -8.04
C ARG A 290 6.34 -5.33 -6.71
N LEU A 291 7.54 -4.74 -6.76
CA LEU A 291 8.21 -4.22 -5.57
C LEU A 291 7.37 -3.10 -4.95
N ALA A 292 7.33 -3.06 -3.62
CA ALA A 292 6.90 -1.89 -2.87
C ALA A 292 8.10 -1.21 -2.19
N SER A 293 7.92 0.03 -1.72
CA SER A 293 8.94 0.77 -0.97
C SER A 293 8.34 1.38 0.29
N GLN A 294 9.10 1.36 1.39
CA GLN A 294 8.70 1.95 2.66
C GLN A 294 9.88 2.57 3.42
N ASN A 295 9.56 3.43 4.38
CA ASN A 295 10.50 4.04 5.32
C ASN A 295 11.68 4.82 4.69
N PRO A 296 11.46 5.77 3.75
CA PRO A 296 10.19 6.24 3.19
C PRO A 296 9.81 5.58 1.86
N ASN A 297 8.54 5.69 1.46
CA ASN A 297 8.12 5.24 0.12
C ASN A 297 8.62 6.19 -0.96
N LEU A 298 9.64 5.78 -1.71
CA LEU A 298 10.23 6.54 -2.81
C LEU A 298 9.59 6.25 -4.17
N GLN A 299 8.74 5.23 -4.30
CA GLN A 299 8.02 4.95 -5.55
C GLN A 299 6.87 5.92 -5.81
N ASN A 300 6.27 6.47 -4.74
CA ASN A 300 5.12 7.36 -4.83
C ASN A 300 5.50 8.85 -4.86
N ILE A 301 6.71 9.22 -5.29
CA ILE A 301 7.12 10.62 -5.37
C ILE A 301 6.30 11.34 -6.48
N PRO A 302 5.61 12.45 -6.19
CA PRO A 302 4.76 13.15 -7.16
C PRO A 302 5.50 13.58 -8.44
N ILE A 303 4.82 13.57 -9.59
CA ILE A 303 5.37 13.99 -10.91
C ILE A 303 4.42 14.86 -11.73
N LYS A 304 3.13 14.80 -11.45
CA LYS A 304 2.11 15.34 -12.37
C LYS A 304 2.02 16.85 -12.33
N THR A 305 2.30 17.46 -11.19
CA THR A 305 2.23 18.91 -11.00
C THR A 305 3.60 19.54 -10.97
N GLU A 306 3.65 20.83 -11.32
CA GLU A 306 4.88 21.63 -11.31
C GLU A 306 5.59 21.52 -9.97
N LEU A 307 4.88 21.66 -8.84
CA LEU A 307 5.48 21.51 -7.51
C LEU A 307 5.95 20.08 -7.22
N GLY A 308 5.28 19.06 -7.75
CA GLY A 308 5.77 17.69 -7.69
C GLY A 308 7.06 17.50 -8.49
N GLN A 309 7.16 18.11 -9.67
CA GLN A 309 8.37 18.10 -10.49
C GLN A 309 9.52 18.85 -9.82
N GLU A 310 9.25 20.03 -9.25
CA GLU A 310 10.24 20.78 -8.45
C GLU A 310 10.70 19.97 -7.24
N PHE A 311 9.80 19.26 -6.57
CA PHE A 311 10.19 18.35 -5.49
C PHE A 311 11.07 17.20 -5.99
N ARG A 312 10.86 16.66 -7.21
CA ARG A 312 11.76 15.63 -7.77
C ARG A 312 13.17 16.15 -8.06
N LYS A 313 13.34 17.43 -8.37
CA LYS A 313 14.67 18.04 -8.60
C LYS A 313 15.52 18.10 -7.33
N VAL A 314 14.92 17.88 -6.17
CA VAL A 314 15.65 17.76 -4.89
C VAL A 314 16.55 16.54 -4.87
N PHE A 315 16.19 15.45 -5.56
CA PHE A 315 17.01 14.24 -5.62
C PHE A 315 18.17 14.49 -6.59
N ILE A 316 19.39 14.36 -6.09
CA ILE A 316 20.62 14.73 -6.80
C ILE A 316 21.62 13.57 -6.83
N ALA A 317 22.59 13.65 -7.75
CA ALA A 317 23.71 12.72 -7.84
C ALA A 317 24.75 12.94 -6.70
#